data_AF-A0A9D6XIG7-F1
#
_entry.id   AF-A0A9D6XIG7-F1
#
_cell.length_a   1.000
_cell.length_b   1.000
_cell.length_c   1.000
_cell.angle_alpha   90.00
_cell.angle_beta   90.00
_cell.angle_gamma   90.00
#
_symmetry.space_group_name_H-M   'P 1'
#
loop_
_entity.id
_entity.type
_entity.pdbx_description
1 polymer ?
#
loop_
_entity_poly.entity_id
_entity_poly.type
_entity_poly.pdbx_seq_one_letter_code
_entity_poly.pdbx_strand_id
1 'polypeptide(L)'
;MAKIMLFIDGTWLYANNRRLSESYGDASYRVDFGKLPSVLAEEVSQYLGKADIDVVRTYLFASYAINYNPLDEDAVLRRKDFFDMLKEEYHYEVEVFPINYIGRRLRKTDRDPGDTFEPKEKCVDIALATNMLYYAAIPQAYDIAIAVVGDRDFMPMLQSVRRLGKRVAIASIKNSCAPEFADPHDDARVKDYDIIWLDDLLQKLELKWERHQLKCESPVHKGNPLVWTTFHPRKNQKFYCDICRQEISRQRYAGYQDYAPPPAEPGQENLPPMPSAPAVRIPGVIKKLFNDRGFGFISTEIGDYYFHLTDLVPGLDFSECMENLTVDFEVKRPPANGKAGAAQKVGRHNPELGMAYQPSEYPPDPYADEDQPMDAPGESYDAAPVEAGDEGEPAQPDPAPPAAPKDEDFFDDEEDGQLKYIK
;
A
#
# COMPACT_ATOMS: atom_id res chain seq x y z
N MET A 1 -18.19 -9.56 28.09
CA MET A 1 -17.07 -9.06 27.28
C MET A 1 -17.59 -8.80 25.88
N ALA A 2 -17.54 -7.55 25.41
CA ALA A 2 -17.96 -7.19 24.06
C ALA A 2 -16.77 -7.33 23.09
N LYS A 3 -16.99 -8.00 21.95
CA LYS A 3 -15.96 -8.22 20.94
C LYS A 3 -15.91 -7.06 19.95
N ILE A 4 -14.75 -6.45 19.83
CA ILE A 4 -14.49 -5.33 18.94
C ILE A 4 -13.63 -5.82 17.77
N MET A 5 -13.99 -5.39 16.56
CA MET A 5 -13.10 -5.45 15.39
C MET A 5 -12.92 -4.07 14.80
N LEU A 6 -11.68 -3.76 14.41
CA LEU A 6 -11.34 -2.50 13.77
C LEU A 6 -11.16 -2.71 12.26
N PHE A 7 -11.70 -1.77 11.48
CA PHE A 7 -11.56 -1.72 10.03
C PHE A 7 -11.03 -0.34 9.65
N ILE A 8 -9.78 -0.29 9.20
CA ILE A 8 -9.04 0.96 9.02
C ILE A 8 -8.78 1.19 7.54
N ASP A 9 -9.23 2.33 7.03
CA ASP A 9 -8.74 2.87 5.77
C ASP A 9 -7.35 3.48 6.03
N GLY A 10 -6.33 2.67 5.76
CA GLY A 10 -4.93 3.03 5.97
C GLY A 10 -4.41 4.04 4.95
N THR A 11 -4.96 4.08 3.74
CA THR A 11 -4.59 5.10 2.75
C THR A 11 -5.09 6.46 3.21
N TRP A 12 -6.37 6.58 3.54
CA TRP A 12 -6.97 7.82 4.03
C TRP A 12 -6.31 8.27 5.33
N LEU A 13 -6.14 7.38 6.31
CA LEU A 13 -5.51 7.74 7.59
C LEU A 13 -4.09 8.25 7.39
N TYR A 14 -3.31 7.59 6.52
CA TYR A 14 -1.95 8.03 6.26
C TYR A 14 -1.88 9.37 5.52
N ALA A 15 -2.75 9.57 4.52
CA ALA A 15 -2.82 10.83 3.76
C ALA A 15 -3.14 12.02 4.67
N ASN A 16 -3.86 11.79 5.77
CA ASN A 16 -4.27 12.81 6.71
C ASN A 16 -3.34 12.96 7.95
N ASN A 17 -2.20 12.27 7.99
CA ASN A 17 -1.23 12.41 9.09
C ASN A 17 -0.74 13.86 9.27
N ARG A 18 -0.58 14.61 8.18
CA ARG A 18 -0.17 16.02 8.23
C ARG A 18 -1.18 16.85 9.04
N ARG A 19 -2.47 16.64 8.82
CA ARG A 19 -3.54 17.35 9.56
C ARG A 19 -3.49 17.05 11.05
N LEU A 20 -3.22 15.79 11.42
CA LEU A 20 -3.02 15.41 12.82
C LEU A 20 -1.80 16.11 13.43
N SER A 21 -0.70 16.23 12.68
CA SER A 21 0.50 16.95 13.13
C SER A 21 0.27 18.46 13.29
N GLU A 22 -0.50 19.06 12.37
CA GLU A 22 -0.91 20.47 12.45
C GLU A 22 -1.83 20.71 13.66
N SER A 23 -2.81 19.82 13.89
CA SER A 23 -3.68 19.89 15.07
C SER A 23 -2.94 19.68 16.39
N TYR A 24 -1.88 18.86 16.38
CA TYR A 24 -1.03 18.65 17.56
C TYR A 24 -0.10 19.85 17.82
N GLY A 25 0.24 20.61 16.77
CA GLY A 25 1.18 21.73 16.83
C GLY A 25 2.65 21.33 16.75
N ASP A 26 2.95 20.10 16.32
CA ASP A 26 4.31 19.60 16.11
C ASP A 26 4.38 18.76 14.82
N ALA A 27 5.14 19.24 13.83
CA ALA A 27 5.33 18.57 12.54
C ALA A 27 6.02 17.19 12.65
N SER A 28 6.69 16.92 13.79
CA SER A 28 7.30 15.63 14.09
C SER A 28 6.31 14.59 14.62
N TYR A 29 5.08 15.00 14.95
CA TYR A 29 4.03 14.10 15.43
C TYR A 29 3.80 12.94 14.46
N ARG A 30 3.76 11.72 15.01
CA ARG A 30 3.39 10.51 14.27
C ARG A 30 2.42 9.71 15.12
N VAL A 31 1.43 9.10 14.46
CA VAL A 31 0.49 8.19 15.10
C VAL A 31 1.20 6.88 15.46
N ASP A 32 1.04 6.45 16.70
CA ASP A 32 1.44 5.15 17.19
C ASP A 32 0.37 4.11 16.86
N PHE A 33 0.56 3.41 15.74
CA PHE A 33 -0.32 2.34 15.31
C PHE A 33 -0.34 1.14 16.28
N GLY A 34 0.65 1.00 17.17
CA GLY A 34 0.60 -0.01 18.23
C GLY A 34 -0.41 0.32 19.32
N LYS A 35 -0.63 1.61 19.60
CA LYS A 35 -1.62 2.09 20.57
C LYS A 35 -3.02 2.28 19.97
N LEU A 36 -3.12 2.52 18.66
CA LEU A 36 -4.37 2.89 17.99
C LEU A 36 -5.55 1.95 18.34
N PRO A 37 -5.43 0.61 18.28
CA PRO A 37 -6.58 -0.26 18.52
C PRO A 37 -7.09 -0.21 19.95
N SER A 38 -6.19 -0.21 20.94
CA SER A 38 -6.55 -0.19 22.35
C SER A 38 -7.12 1.16 22.77
N VAL A 39 -6.55 2.27 22.26
CA VAL A 39 -7.05 3.62 22.54
C VAL A 39 -8.47 3.80 21.98
N LEU A 40 -8.74 3.40 20.74
CA LEU A 40 -10.09 3.52 20.16
C LEU A 40 -11.10 2.61 20.86
N ALA A 41 -10.69 1.40 21.22
CA ALA A 41 -11.54 0.49 21.97
C ALA A 41 -11.87 1.03 23.37
N GLU A 42 -10.91 1.69 24.03
CA GLU A 42 -11.13 2.33 25.33
C GLU A 42 -12.20 3.43 25.25
N GLU A 43 -12.20 4.27 24.21
CA GLU A 43 -13.25 5.30 24.02
C GLU A 43 -14.65 4.67 23.92
N VAL A 44 -14.78 3.55 23.18
CA VAL A 44 -16.03 2.78 23.12
C VAL A 44 -16.39 2.18 24.48
N SER A 45 -15.42 1.62 25.20
CA SER A 45 -15.63 1.06 26.54
C SER A 45 -16.12 2.12 27.53
N GLN A 46 -15.56 3.32 27.49
CA GLN A 46 -15.98 4.44 28.33
C GLN A 46 -17.43 4.82 28.07
N TYR A 47 -17.85 4.89 26.80
CA TYR A 47 -19.24 5.14 26.43
C TYR A 47 -20.21 4.05 26.95
N LEU A 48 -19.74 2.80 27.01
CA LEU A 48 -20.50 1.67 27.55
C LEU A 48 -20.46 1.56 29.09
N GLY A 49 -19.95 2.57 29.80
CA GLY A 49 -19.85 2.56 31.25
C GLY A 49 -18.70 1.68 31.78
N LYS A 50 -17.56 1.68 31.07
CA LYS A 50 -16.36 0.87 31.35
C LYS A 50 -16.63 -0.64 31.24
N ALA A 51 -17.36 -1.01 30.19
CA ALA A 51 -17.60 -2.42 29.90
C ALA A 51 -16.30 -3.14 29.53
N ASP A 52 -16.22 -4.41 29.90
CA ASP A 52 -15.13 -5.30 29.51
C ASP A 52 -15.18 -5.57 27.99
N ILE A 53 -14.09 -5.23 27.30
CA ILE A 53 -13.97 -5.24 25.84
C ILE A 53 -12.77 -6.07 25.40
N ASP A 54 -12.91 -6.77 24.29
CA ASP A 54 -11.85 -7.56 23.67
C ASP A 54 -11.67 -7.14 22.21
N VAL A 55 -10.46 -6.69 21.85
CA VAL A 55 -10.11 -6.37 20.47
C VAL A 55 -9.70 -7.66 19.77
N VAL A 56 -10.61 -8.24 19.02
CA VAL A 56 -10.44 -9.58 18.42
C VAL A 56 -9.51 -9.53 17.22
N ARG A 57 -9.69 -8.52 16.35
CA ARG A 57 -8.88 -8.30 15.13
C ARG A 57 -8.83 -6.82 14.77
N THR A 58 -7.73 -6.44 14.13
CA THR A 58 -7.51 -5.12 13.56
C THR A 58 -7.14 -5.27 12.11
N TYR A 59 -8.00 -4.79 11.21
CA TYR A 59 -7.76 -4.80 9.78
C TYR A 59 -7.28 -3.42 9.31
N LEU A 60 -6.25 -3.40 8.48
CA LEU A 60 -5.82 -2.20 7.78
C LEU A 60 -5.77 -2.47 6.27
N PHE A 61 -6.53 -1.67 5.53
CA PHE A 61 -6.60 -1.72 4.08
C PHE A 61 -5.84 -0.52 3.53
N ALA A 62 -4.88 -0.74 2.65
CA ALA A 62 -4.08 0.36 2.12
C ALA A 62 -3.61 0.05 0.70
N SER A 63 -2.88 1.00 0.12
CA SER A 63 -2.21 0.79 -1.15
C SER A 63 -0.69 0.83 -1.06
N TYR A 64 -0.04 0.26 -2.08
CA TYR A 64 1.39 0.35 -2.29
C TYR A 64 1.71 0.68 -3.75
N ALA A 65 2.80 1.42 -3.96
CA ALA A 65 3.20 1.82 -5.30
C ALA A 65 3.85 0.64 -6.06
N ILE A 66 3.48 0.48 -7.33
CA ILE A 66 4.17 -0.36 -8.31
C ILE A 66 4.52 0.47 -9.53
N ASN A 67 5.53 0.00 -10.29
CA ASN A 67 5.98 0.66 -11.51
C ASN A 67 6.18 2.17 -11.30
N TYR A 68 6.93 2.54 -10.26
CA TYR A 68 7.27 3.91 -9.90
C TYR A 68 8.69 4.23 -10.36
N ASN A 69 9.05 5.52 -10.32
CA ASN A 69 10.40 5.97 -10.62
C ASN A 69 11.40 5.43 -9.57
N PRO A 70 12.54 4.83 -9.97
CA PRO A 70 13.51 4.24 -9.03
C PRO A 70 14.06 5.18 -7.95
N LEU A 71 14.00 6.51 -8.16
CA LEU A 71 14.39 7.48 -7.12
C LEU A 71 13.54 7.37 -5.84
N ASP A 72 12.29 6.92 -5.97
CA ASP A 72 11.36 6.80 -4.85
C ASP A 72 11.36 5.39 -4.22
N GLU A 73 12.28 4.52 -4.62
CA GLU A 73 12.41 3.15 -4.08
C GLU A 73 12.53 3.14 -2.56
N ASP A 74 13.29 4.08 -1.96
CA ASP A 74 13.40 4.17 -0.50
C ASP A 74 12.05 4.47 0.18
N ALA A 75 11.23 5.36 -0.40
CA ALA A 75 9.91 5.68 0.13
C ALA A 75 8.97 4.47 0.06
N VAL A 76 9.04 3.70 -1.05
CA VAL A 76 8.26 2.46 -1.20
C VAL A 76 8.71 1.38 -0.22
N LEU A 77 10.03 1.21 -0.03
CA LEU A 77 10.57 0.25 0.93
C LEU A 77 10.18 0.61 2.36
N ARG A 78 10.25 1.90 2.75
CA ARG A 78 9.78 2.35 4.07
C ARG A 78 8.30 2.06 4.29
N ARG A 79 7.47 2.26 3.27
CA ARG A 79 6.04 1.92 3.32
C ARG A 79 5.83 0.42 3.54
N LYS A 80 6.57 -0.40 2.81
CA LYS A 80 6.51 -1.85 2.95
C LYS A 80 6.96 -2.30 4.34
N ASP A 81 8.08 -1.75 4.83
CA ASP A 81 8.58 -2.01 6.18
C ASP A 81 7.54 -1.65 7.26
N PHE A 82 6.83 -0.54 7.07
CA PHE A 82 5.73 -0.15 7.94
C PHE A 82 4.60 -1.20 7.95
N PHE A 83 4.15 -1.67 6.79
CA PHE A 83 3.11 -2.70 6.71
C PHE A 83 3.55 -4.03 7.32
N ASP A 84 4.81 -4.44 7.10
CA ASP A 84 5.33 -5.66 7.69
C ASP A 84 5.43 -5.52 9.22
N MET A 85 5.84 -4.36 9.73
CA MET A 85 5.86 -4.07 11.17
C MET A 85 4.46 -4.18 11.79
N LEU A 86 3.42 -3.63 11.12
CA LEU A 86 2.04 -3.77 11.60
C LEU A 86 1.61 -5.24 11.73
N LYS A 87 1.99 -6.09 10.78
CA LYS A 87 1.69 -7.54 10.80
C LYS A 87 2.47 -8.28 11.89
N GLU A 88 3.78 -8.03 11.97
CA GLU A 88 4.71 -8.82 12.78
C GLU A 88 4.70 -8.40 14.25
N GLU A 89 4.67 -7.09 14.54
CA GLU A 89 4.80 -6.54 15.88
C GLU A 89 3.46 -6.23 16.53
N TYR A 90 2.48 -5.78 15.74
CA TYR A 90 1.16 -5.36 16.25
C TYR A 90 0.00 -6.27 15.83
N HIS A 91 0.27 -7.35 15.10
CA HIS A 91 -0.69 -8.38 14.72
C HIS A 91 -1.91 -7.85 13.94
N TYR A 92 -1.69 -6.85 13.09
CA TYR A 92 -2.71 -6.37 12.16
C TYR A 92 -2.90 -7.36 11.00
N GLU A 93 -4.15 -7.52 10.57
CA GLU A 93 -4.51 -8.12 9.29
C GLU A 93 -4.40 -7.02 8.22
N VAL A 94 -3.27 -6.97 7.51
CA VAL A 94 -2.98 -5.91 6.54
C VAL A 94 -3.17 -6.40 5.11
N GLU A 95 -4.16 -5.83 4.42
CA GLU A 95 -4.43 -6.04 3.00
C GLU A 95 -3.99 -4.82 2.19
N VAL A 96 -3.15 -5.05 1.17
CA VAL A 96 -2.57 -3.95 0.37
C VAL A 96 -2.80 -4.12 -1.11
N PHE A 97 -3.18 -3.03 -1.78
CA PHE A 97 -3.53 -3.01 -3.19
C PHE A 97 -2.55 -2.16 -4.01
N PRO A 98 -2.14 -2.63 -5.21
CA PRO A 98 -1.14 -1.93 -6.00
C PRO A 98 -1.71 -0.69 -6.70
N ILE A 99 -0.94 0.39 -6.69
CA ILE A 99 -1.17 1.59 -7.52
C ILE A 99 -0.06 1.67 -8.55
N ASN A 100 -0.43 1.68 -9.83
CA ASN A 100 0.52 1.79 -10.92
C ASN A 100 0.88 3.26 -11.19
N TYR A 101 2.14 3.63 -10.93
CA TYR A 101 2.67 4.97 -11.14
C TYR A 101 3.25 5.20 -12.55
N ILE A 102 3.25 4.18 -13.41
CA ILE A 102 3.66 4.28 -14.83
C ILE A 102 5.04 4.97 -14.99
N GLY A 103 5.99 4.55 -14.17
CA GLY A 103 7.36 5.06 -14.12
C GLY A 103 7.53 6.46 -13.52
N ARG A 104 6.47 7.10 -13.04
CA ARG A 104 6.50 8.47 -12.50
C ARG A 104 6.90 8.51 -11.03
N ARG A 105 7.28 9.72 -10.60
CA ARG A 105 7.59 9.99 -9.19
C ARG A 105 6.33 9.87 -8.33
N LEU A 106 6.47 9.45 -7.07
CA LEU A 106 5.35 9.30 -6.16
C LEU A 106 4.72 10.65 -5.83
N ARG A 107 5.54 11.62 -5.42
CA ARG A 107 5.10 12.98 -5.10
C ARG A 107 4.85 13.77 -6.39
N LYS A 108 3.77 14.54 -6.43
CA LYS A 108 3.44 15.40 -7.58
C LYS A 108 4.45 16.53 -7.77
N THR A 109 4.94 17.10 -6.66
CA THR A 109 5.97 18.16 -6.65
C THR A 109 7.32 17.72 -7.20
N ASP A 110 7.59 16.42 -7.19
CA ASP A 110 8.78 15.79 -7.78
C ASP A 110 8.64 15.49 -9.29
N ARG A 111 7.44 15.66 -9.87
CA ARG A 111 7.16 15.42 -11.29
C ARG A 111 7.35 16.70 -12.09
N ASP A 112 7.38 16.56 -13.42
CA ASP A 112 7.36 17.72 -14.31
C ASP A 112 6.06 18.52 -14.09
N PRO A 113 6.09 19.87 -14.04
CA PRO A 113 4.90 20.69 -13.79
C PRO A 113 3.74 20.50 -14.78
N GLY A 114 4.03 19.95 -15.97
CA GLY A 114 3.02 19.61 -16.98
C GLY A 114 2.49 18.17 -16.90
N ASP A 115 2.96 17.36 -15.94
CA ASP A 115 2.50 15.98 -15.77
C ASP A 115 1.12 15.94 -15.13
N THR A 116 0.12 15.60 -15.92
CA THR A 116 -1.29 15.50 -15.49
C THR A 116 -1.65 14.12 -14.94
N PHE A 117 -0.67 13.24 -14.74
CA PHE A 117 -0.92 11.91 -14.22
C PHE A 117 -1.42 11.96 -12.78
N GLU A 118 -2.57 11.31 -12.55
CA GLU A 118 -3.09 11.08 -11.21
C GLU A 118 -3.11 9.57 -10.91
N PRO A 119 -2.41 9.12 -9.85
CA PRO A 119 -2.45 7.73 -9.45
C PRO A 119 -3.87 7.35 -9.01
N LYS A 120 -4.39 6.25 -9.56
CA LYS A 120 -5.72 5.75 -9.20
C LYS A 120 -5.59 4.60 -8.22
N GLU A 121 -5.99 4.84 -6.98
CA GLU A 121 -6.25 3.76 -6.04
C GLU A 121 -7.47 2.96 -6.47
N LYS A 122 -7.39 1.64 -6.29
CA LYS A 122 -8.48 0.71 -6.55
C LYS A 122 -8.52 -0.30 -5.43
N CYS A 123 -9.73 -0.82 -5.20
CA CYS A 123 -10.01 -1.96 -4.31
C CYS A 123 -9.90 -1.73 -2.80
N VAL A 124 -9.27 -0.66 -2.29
CA VAL A 124 -9.18 -0.41 -0.84
C VAL A 124 -10.57 -0.34 -0.20
N ASP A 125 -11.44 0.55 -0.69
CA ASP A 125 -12.79 0.73 -0.14
C ASP A 125 -13.63 -0.54 -0.26
N ILE A 126 -13.52 -1.23 -1.40
CA ILE A 126 -14.24 -2.48 -1.68
C ILE A 126 -13.77 -3.57 -0.70
N ALA A 127 -12.47 -3.70 -0.47
CA ALA A 127 -11.90 -4.71 0.41
C ALA A 127 -12.30 -4.46 1.87
N LEU A 128 -12.23 -3.20 2.32
CA LEU A 128 -12.69 -2.79 3.65
C LEU A 128 -14.17 -3.11 3.81
N ALA A 129 -15.00 -2.66 2.88
CA ALA A 129 -16.44 -2.84 2.96
C ALA A 129 -16.85 -4.32 2.93
N THR A 130 -16.22 -5.11 2.05
CA THR A 130 -16.50 -6.55 1.91
C THR A 130 -16.10 -7.31 3.16
N ASN A 131 -14.92 -7.05 3.73
CA ASN A 131 -14.48 -7.70 4.96
C ASN A 131 -15.37 -7.34 6.15
N MET A 132 -15.70 -6.05 6.32
CA MET A 132 -16.53 -5.60 7.44
C MET A 132 -17.93 -6.24 7.39
N LEU A 133 -18.54 -6.34 6.19
CA LEU A 133 -19.81 -7.02 5.98
C LEU A 133 -19.73 -8.54 6.13
N TYR A 134 -18.67 -9.16 5.62
CA TYR A 134 -18.43 -10.59 5.74
C TYR A 134 -18.39 -11.01 7.21
N TYR A 135 -17.57 -10.35 8.03
CA TYR A 135 -17.51 -10.64 9.46
C TYR A 135 -18.77 -10.19 10.21
N ALA A 136 -19.49 -9.16 9.75
CA ALA A 136 -20.79 -8.81 10.32
C ALA A 136 -21.80 -9.95 10.19
N ALA A 137 -21.81 -10.64 9.04
CA ALA A 137 -22.74 -11.73 8.76
C ALA A 137 -22.40 -13.02 9.52
N ILE A 138 -21.15 -13.19 9.98
CA ILE A 138 -20.74 -14.37 10.75
C ILE A 138 -21.22 -14.23 12.20
N PRO A 139 -21.99 -15.22 12.71
CA PRO A 139 -22.40 -15.22 14.11
C PRO A 139 -21.21 -15.16 15.05
N GLN A 140 -21.29 -14.28 16.06
CA GLN A 140 -20.30 -14.14 17.14
C GLN A 140 -18.87 -13.74 16.73
N ALA A 141 -18.65 -13.31 15.48
CA ALA A 141 -17.35 -12.80 15.02
C ALA A 141 -16.94 -11.54 15.80
N TYR A 142 -17.83 -10.55 15.84
CA TYR A 142 -17.72 -9.36 16.68
C TYR A 142 -19.11 -8.81 17.05
N ASP A 143 -19.16 -7.94 18.05
CA ASP A 143 -20.37 -7.25 18.50
C ASP A 143 -20.37 -5.78 18.04
N ILE A 144 -19.18 -5.16 18.04
CA ILE A 144 -18.98 -3.75 17.70
C ILE A 144 -17.89 -3.65 16.63
N ALA A 145 -18.16 -2.93 15.54
CA ALA A 145 -17.14 -2.51 14.59
C ALA A 145 -16.71 -1.08 14.89
N ILE A 146 -15.40 -0.82 14.86
CA ILE A 146 -14.85 0.53 14.80
C ILE A 146 -14.32 0.74 13.38
N ALA A 147 -14.97 1.63 12.63
CA ALA A 147 -14.54 2.03 11.29
C ALA A 147 -13.67 3.30 11.40
N VAL A 148 -12.41 3.22 11.00
CA VAL A 148 -11.52 4.39 10.91
C VAL A 148 -11.51 4.88 9.47
N VAL A 149 -12.40 5.83 9.18
CA VAL A 149 -12.75 6.28 7.82
C VAL A 149 -13.13 7.75 7.79
N GLY A 150 -13.04 8.38 6.62
CA GLY A 150 -13.52 9.75 6.39
C GLY A 150 -14.42 9.91 5.17
N ASP A 151 -14.44 8.94 4.26
CA ASP A 151 -15.19 9.02 3.00
C ASP A 151 -16.68 8.66 3.18
N ARG A 152 -17.55 9.44 2.54
CA ARG A 152 -18.99 9.23 2.48
C ARG A 152 -19.37 7.91 1.79
N ASP A 153 -18.51 7.40 0.89
CA ASP A 153 -18.79 6.16 0.14
C ASP A 153 -18.95 4.93 1.04
N PHE A 154 -18.49 4.99 2.30
CA PHE A 154 -18.70 3.93 3.29
C PHE A 154 -20.11 3.89 3.90
N MET A 155 -20.95 4.93 3.72
CA MET A 155 -22.30 4.99 4.31
C MET A 155 -23.15 3.72 4.08
N PRO A 156 -23.27 3.17 2.86
CA PRO A 156 -24.09 1.98 2.61
C PRO A 156 -23.59 0.74 3.37
N MET A 157 -22.27 0.64 3.54
CA MET A 157 -21.65 -0.44 4.31
C MET A 157 -21.99 -0.29 5.79
N LEU A 158 -21.79 0.89 6.37
CA LEU A 158 -22.06 1.16 7.79
C LEU A 158 -23.53 0.87 8.15
N GLN A 159 -24.46 1.34 7.32
CA GLN A 159 -25.89 1.05 7.47
C GLN A 159 -26.20 -0.45 7.39
N SER A 160 -25.53 -1.18 6.50
CA SER A 160 -25.75 -2.62 6.31
C SER A 160 -25.20 -3.44 7.48
N VAL A 161 -24.04 -3.07 8.03
CA VAL A 161 -23.48 -3.68 9.24
C VAL A 161 -24.42 -3.50 10.44
N ARG A 162 -25.01 -2.31 10.60
CA ARG A 162 -26.05 -2.07 11.62
C ARG A 162 -27.31 -2.92 11.40
N ARG A 163 -27.77 -3.05 10.15
CA ARG A 163 -28.91 -3.93 9.81
C ARG A 163 -28.64 -5.41 10.12
N LEU A 164 -27.38 -5.85 10.10
CA LEU A 164 -26.95 -7.18 10.52
C LEU A 164 -26.85 -7.33 12.05
N GLY A 165 -27.24 -6.30 12.82
CA GLY A 165 -27.32 -6.34 14.27
C GLY A 165 -26.01 -6.02 15.00
N LYS A 166 -24.99 -5.54 14.28
CA LYS A 166 -23.75 -5.04 14.89
C LYS A 166 -23.90 -3.59 15.30
N ARG A 167 -23.14 -3.16 16.32
CA ARG A 167 -22.99 -1.73 16.60
C ARG A 167 -21.81 -1.16 15.84
N VAL A 168 -21.91 0.09 15.42
CA VAL A 168 -20.88 0.76 14.63
C VAL A 168 -20.42 2.03 15.35
N ALA A 169 -19.14 2.09 15.68
CA ALA A 169 -18.44 3.31 16.05
C ALA A 169 -17.62 3.80 14.85
N ILE A 170 -17.59 5.12 14.64
CA ILE A 170 -16.79 5.74 13.59
C ILE A 170 -15.69 6.54 14.29
N ALA A 171 -14.44 6.31 13.88
CA ALA A 171 -13.31 7.16 14.24
C ALA A 171 -12.84 7.93 13.01
N SER A 172 -12.64 9.23 13.13
CA SER A 172 -12.28 10.09 12.01
C SER A 172 -11.43 11.29 12.42
N ILE A 173 -11.04 12.11 11.43
CA ILE A 173 -10.20 13.30 11.60
C ILE A 173 -11.03 14.53 11.26
N LYS A 174 -10.96 15.57 12.10
CA LYS A 174 -11.68 16.83 11.86
C LYS A 174 -11.27 17.43 10.52
N ASN A 175 -12.24 17.97 9.79
CA ASN A 175 -12.08 18.53 8.44
C ASN A 175 -11.64 17.54 7.34
N SER A 176 -11.57 16.23 7.62
CA SER A 176 -11.34 15.17 6.62
C SER A 176 -12.40 14.06 6.74
N CYS A 177 -13.58 14.44 7.22
CA CYS A 177 -14.67 13.55 7.57
C CYS A 177 -15.94 14.01 6.86
N ALA A 178 -16.67 13.07 6.26
CA ALA A 178 -17.98 13.32 5.69
C ALA A 178 -18.93 13.92 6.76
N PRO A 179 -19.64 15.03 6.47
CA PRO A 179 -20.51 15.70 7.44
C PRO A 179 -21.57 14.76 8.04
N GLU A 180 -22.05 13.79 7.25
CA GLU A 180 -23.04 12.80 7.68
C GLU A 180 -22.54 11.91 8.83
N PHE A 181 -21.22 11.70 8.96
CA PHE A 181 -20.64 10.94 10.06
C PHE A 181 -20.59 11.75 11.36
N ALA A 182 -20.49 13.08 11.24
CA ALA A 182 -20.41 14.00 12.37
C ALA A 182 -21.78 14.47 12.86
N ASP A 183 -22.87 14.13 12.16
CA ASP A 183 -24.23 14.49 12.57
C ASP A 183 -24.58 13.92 13.96
N PRO A 184 -24.86 14.78 14.96
CA PRO A 184 -25.27 14.32 16.29
C PRO A 184 -26.61 13.57 16.29
N HIS A 185 -27.50 13.84 15.33
CA HIS A 185 -28.80 13.17 15.23
C HIS A 185 -28.70 11.80 14.53
N ASP A 186 -27.60 11.56 13.80
CA ASP A 186 -27.40 10.37 12.97
C ASP A 186 -28.58 10.10 12.03
N ASP A 187 -29.07 11.13 11.32
CA ASP A 187 -30.18 11.01 10.37
C ASP A 187 -29.86 9.97 9.27
N ALA A 188 -28.59 9.89 8.90
CA ALA A 188 -28.03 8.93 7.96
C ALA A 188 -27.99 7.49 8.48
N ARG A 189 -28.16 7.27 9.78
CA ARG A 189 -28.12 5.97 10.45
C ARG A 189 -26.84 5.18 10.20
N VAL A 190 -25.69 5.82 10.37
CA VAL A 190 -24.37 5.23 10.12
C VAL A 190 -23.62 4.82 11.39
N LYS A 191 -24.04 5.29 12.58
CA LYS A 191 -23.32 5.03 13.84
C LYS A 191 -24.24 4.79 15.04
N ASP A 192 -23.69 4.16 16.07
CA ASP A 192 -24.37 3.90 17.35
C ASP A 192 -23.71 4.63 18.53
N TYR A 193 -22.65 5.38 18.25
CA TYR A 193 -21.83 6.13 19.21
C TYR A 193 -21.61 7.54 18.69
N ASP A 194 -21.19 8.44 19.58
CA ASP A 194 -20.59 9.70 19.15
C ASP A 194 -19.32 9.41 18.35
N ILE A 195 -19.06 10.29 17.38
CA ILE A 195 -17.88 10.15 16.54
C ILE A 195 -16.61 10.28 17.39
N ILE A 196 -15.65 9.38 17.18
CA ILE A 196 -14.37 9.38 17.87
C ILE A 196 -13.39 10.22 17.05
N TRP A 197 -13.10 11.44 17.49
CA TRP A 197 -12.14 12.29 16.82
C TRP A 197 -10.71 11.92 17.20
N LEU A 198 -9.89 11.52 16.21
CA LEU A 198 -8.47 11.24 16.44
C LEU A 198 -7.71 12.48 16.93
N ASP A 199 -8.16 13.68 16.53
CA ASP A 199 -7.67 14.97 17.00
C ASP A 199 -7.73 15.13 18.53
N ASP A 200 -8.74 14.53 19.18
CA ASP A 200 -8.92 14.61 20.62
C ASP A 200 -8.08 13.56 21.37
N LEU A 201 -7.47 12.62 20.64
CA LEU A 201 -6.69 11.50 21.16
C LEU A 201 -5.20 11.62 20.87
N LEU A 202 -4.75 12.73 20.27
CA LEU A 202 -3.38 12.91 19.77
C LEU A 202 -2.31 12.57 20.82
N GLN A 203 -2.48 13.01 22.08
CA GLN A 203 -1.54 12.74 23.16
C GLN A 203 -1.44 11.25 23.52
N LYS A 204 -2.56 10.52 23.46
CA LYS A 204 -2.59 9.07 23.71
C LYS A 204 -1.99 8.29 22.54
N LEU A 205 -2.16 8.82 21.33
CA LEU A 205 -1.72 8.22 20.07
C LEU A 205 -0.32 8.67 19.64
N GLU A 206 0.38 9.50 20.42
CA GLU A 206 1.72 9.96 20.07
C GLU A 206 2.72 8.80 20.08
N LEU A 207 3.42 8.67 18.94
CA LEU A 207 4.58 7.80 18.82
C LEU A 207 5.80 8.47 19.45
N LYS A 208 6.14 8.02 20.65
CA LYS A 208 7.30 8.52 21.39
C LYS A 208 8.55 7.77 20.96
N TRP A 209 9.43 8.47 20.26
CA TRP A 209 10.71 7.91 19.86
C TRP A 209 11.78 8.20 20.90
N GLU A 210 12.30 7.16 21.56
CA GLU A 210 13.55 7.28 22.27
C GLU A 210 14.70 7.24 21.24
N ARG A 211 15.53 8.29 21.22
CA ARG A 211 16.70 8.30 20.35
C ARG A 211 17.74 7.35 20.89
N HIS A 212 18.24 6.47 20.03
CA HIS A 212 19.40 5.62 20.32
C HIS A 212 20.47 5.74 19.26
N GLN A 213 21.64 5.18 19.53
CA GLN A 213 22.71 5.08 18.55
C GLN A 213 22.68 3.71 17.88
N LEU A 214 22.63 3.71 16.56
CA LEU A 214 22.83 2.50 15.76
C LEU A 214 24.06 2.65 14.87
N LYS A 215 24.76 1.53 14.65
CA LYS A 215 25.88 1.47 13.74
C LYS A 215 25.36 1.28 12.32
N CYS A 216 25.60 2.25 11.45
CA CYS A 216 25.31 2.12 10.02
C CYS A 216 26.18 1.00 9.41
N GLU A 217 25.52 0.08 8.72
CA GLU A 217 26.14 -1.08 8.06
C GLU A 217 26.28 -0.87 6.54
N SER A 218 26.15 0.37 6.07
CA SER A 218 26.29 0.68 4.64
C SER A 218 27.76 0.55 4.20
N PRO A 219 28.06 -0.18 3.12
CA PRO A 219 29.42 -0.25 2.56
C PRO A 219 29.94 1.09 2.04
N VAL A 220 29.03 2.03 1.72
CA VAL A 220 29.37 3.36 1.19
C VAL A 220 29.42 4.45 2.25
N HIS A 221 29.30 4.08 3.54
CA HIS A 221 29.33 5.05 4.65
C HIS A 221 30.69 5.73 4.78
N LYS A 222 30.69 7.05 4.96
CA LYS A 222 31.90 7.85 5.18
C LYS A 222 31.86 8.48 6.57
N GLY A 223 32.91 8.27 7.36
CA GLY A 223 33.05 8.83 8.70
C GLY A 223 32.59 7.88 9.81
N ASN A 224 32.18 8.44 10.96
CA ASN A 224 31.75 7.64 12.11
C ASN A 224 30.46 6.86 11.79
N PRO A 225 30.45 5.53 11.90
CA PRO A 225 29.26 4.72 11.58
C PRO A 225 28.18 4.80 12.66
N LEU A 226 28.46 5.29 13.88
CA LEU A 226 27.43 5.47 14.90
C LEU A 226 26.56 6.69 14.59
N VAL A 227 25.28 6.46 14.32
CA VAL A 227 24.31 7.48 13.97
C VAL A 227 23.16 7.46 14.98
N TRP A 228 22.80 8.65 15.46
CA TRP A 228 21.60 8.81 16.28
C TRP A 228 20.36 8.65 15.41
N THR A 229 19.49 7.72 15.77
CA THR A 229 18.28 7.44 15.03
C THR A 229 17.14 7.08 15.99
N THR A 230 15.92 7.25 15.51
CA THR A 230 14.69 6.76 16.14
C THR A 230 14.26 5.43 15.55
N PHE A 231 14.87 5.01 14.43
CA PHE A 231 14.55 3.75 13.76
C PHE A 231 14.99 2.56 14.60
N HIS A 232 14.07 1.62 14.83
CA HIS A 232 14.34 0.36 15.51
C HIS A 232 14.35 -0.75 14.44
N PRO A 233 15.53 -1.21 13.99
CA PRO A 233 15.61 -2.28 13.00
C PRO A 233 15.04 -3.57 13.59
N ARG A 234 14.28 -4.29 12.78
CA ARG A 234 13.77 -5.62 13.11
C ARG A 234 14.93 -6.60 13.31
N LYS A 235 14.66 -7.74 13.95
CA LYS A 235 15.69 -8.77 14.20
C LYS A 235 16.33 -9.19 12.87
N ASN A 236 17.65 -9.01 12.75
CA ASN A 236 18.46 -9.25 11.54
C ASN A 236 18.26 -8.24 10.38
N GLN A 237 17.58 -7.12 10.58
CA GLN A 237 17.49 -6.04 9.59
C GLN A 237 18.75 -5.16 9.64
N LYS A 238 19.47 -5.02 8.52
CA LYS A 238 20.63 -4.12 8.42
C LYS A 238 20.20 -2.67 8.58
N PHE A 239 20.94 -1.88 9.36
CA PHE A 239 20.67 -0.45 9.53
C PHE A 239 21.49 0.41 8.56
N TYR A 240 20.81 1.25 7.78
CA TYR A 240 21.43 2.28 6.94
C TYR A 240 20.99 3.67 7.39
N CYS A 241 21.93 4.61 7.53
CA CYS A 241 21.62 6.00 7.86
C CYS A 241 21.05 6.74 6.64
N ASP A 242 20.37 7.87 6.88
CA ASP A 242 19.64 8.61 5.84
C ASP A 242 20.54 9.03 4.67
N ILE A 243 21.74 9.52 4.99
CA ILE A 243 22.75 9.93 3.99
C ILE A 243 23.12 8.73 3.09
N CYS A 244 23.39 7.58 3.70
CA CYS A 244 23.75 6.36 2.97
C CYS A 244 22.58 5.82 2.14
N ARG A 245 21.34 5.89 2.64
CA ARG A 245 20.15 5.48 1.87
C ARG A 245 19.96 6.35 0.63
N GLN A 246 20.10 7.66 0.76
CA GLN A 246 20.00 8.60 -0.37
C GLN A 246 21.09 8.35 -1.41
N GLU A 247 22.34 8.15 -0.97
CA GLU A 247 23.45 7.86 -1.88
C GLU A 247 23.26 6.52 -2.60
N ILE A 248 22.81 5.48 -1.88
CA ILE A 248 22.45 4.18 -2.47
C ILE A 248 21.33 4.34 -3.50
N SER A 249 20.28 5.12 -3.20
CA SER A 249 19.19 5.38 -4.14
C SER A 249 19.69 6.08 -5.41
N ARG A 250 20.57 7.09 -5.26
CA ARG A 250 21.21 7.79 -6.37
C ARG A 250 22.08 6.85 -7.21
N GLN A 251 22.89 5.99 -6.60
CA GLN A 251 23.73 5.02 -7.29
C GLN A 251 22.91 3.97 -8.04
N ARG A 252 21.83 3.48 -7.41
CA ARG A 252 20.84 2.62 -8.06
C ARG A 252 20.26 3.28 -9.29
N TYR A 253 19.83 4.54 -9.18
CA TYR A 253 19.27 5.28 -10.29
C TYR A 253 20.27 5.49 -11.44
N ALA A 254 21.51 5.87 -11.13
CA ALA A 254 22.55 6.07 -12.14
C ALA A 254 22.92 4.75 -12.85
N GLY A 255 23.15 3.68 -12.08
CA GLY A 255 23.43 2.35 -12.63
C GLY A 255 22.26 1.78 -13.45
N TYR A 256 21.03 2.10 -13.04
CA TYR A 256 19.83 1.78 -13.78
C TYR A 256 19.77 2.59 -15.09
N GLN A 257 19.88 3.92 -15.07
CA GLN A 257 19.83 4.76 -16.28
C GLN A 257 20.84 4.35 -17.35
N ASP A 258 22.06 3.99 -16.96
CA ASP A 258 23.12 3.57 -17.89
C ASP A 258 22.74 2.29 -18.68
N TYR A 259 21.79 1.47 -18.20
CA TYR A 259 21.47 0.16 -18.75
C TYR A 259 19.96 -0.19 -18.83
N ALA A 260 19.06 0.75 -18.50
CA ALA A 260 17.61 0.54 -18.43
C ALA A 260 16.86 0.88 -19.72
N PRO A 261 15.61 0.41 -19.86
CA PRO A 261 14.68 0.90 -20.88
C PRO A 261 14.37 2.40 -20.69
N PRO A 262 14.09 3.16 -21.78
CA PRO A 262 13.37 4.42 -21.65
C PRO A 262 12.01 4.17 -20.98
N PRO A 263 11.39 5.20 -20.37
CA PRO A 263 10.05 5.07 -19.80
C PRO A 263 9.08 4.53 -20.86
N ALA A 264 8.17 3.65 -20.44
CA ALA A 264 7.12 3.12 -21.32
C ALA A 264 6.34 4.29 -21.93
N GLU A 265 6.12 4.25 -23.24
CA GLU A 265 5.25 5.22 -23.90
C GLU A 265 3.84 5.15 -23.31
N PRO A 266 3.14 6.29 -23.18
CA PRO A 266 1.77 6.31 -22.70
C PRO A 266 0.88 5.50 -23.66
N GLY A 267 0.52 4.27 -23.28
CA GLY A 267 -0.34 3.41 -24.10
C GLY A 267 -0.23 1.91 -23.86
N GLN A 268 0.83 1.39 -23.23
CA GLN A 268 0.97 -0.04 -22.95
C GLN A 268 0.37 -0.47 -21.60
N GLU A 269 -0.92 -0.74 -21.69
CA GLU A 269 -1.74 -1.79 -21.05
C GLU A 269 -1.77 -1.97 -19.53
N ASN A 270 -3.02 -1.89 -19.05
CA ASN A 270 -3.55 -2.42 -17.80
C ASN A 270 -3.40 -3.94 -17.74
N LEU A 271 -2.22 -4.45 -17.43
CA LEU A 271 -2.11 -5.82 -16.93
C LEU A 271 -2.27 -5.79 -15.40
N PRO A 272 -3.26 -6.50 -14.83
CA PRO A 272 -3.31 -6.69 -13.40
C PRO A 272 -2.01 -7.37 -12.96
N PRO A 273 -1.39 -6.94 -11.86
CA PRO A 273 -0.30 -7.72 -11.29
C PRO A 273 -0.85 -9.10 -10.94
N MET A 274 -0.16 -10.13 -11.44
CA MET A 274 -0.45 -11.51 -11.11
C MET A 274 -0.51 -11.67 -9.58
N PRO A 275 -1.44 -12.47 -9.04
CA PRO A 275 -1.42 -12.81 -7.62
C PRO A 275 -0.04 -13.36 -7.26
N SER A 276 0.45 -13.04 -6.07
CA SER A 276 1.73 -13.50 -5.56
C SER A 276 1.77 -15.03 -5.48
N ALA A 277 2.11 -15.68 -6.58
CA ALA A 277 2.64 -17.02 -6.57
C ALA A 277 3.89 -17.04 -5.68
N PRO A 278 4.21 -18.16 -5.00
CA PRO A 278 5.44 -18.27 -4.23
C PRO A 278 6.61 -17.82 -5.11
N ALA A 279 7.36 -16.83 -4.65
CA ALA A 279 8.38 -16.18 -5.46
C ALA A 279 9.44 -17.20 -5.86
N VAL A 280 9.37 -17.68 -7.10
CA VAL A 280 10.28 -18.68 -7.64
C VAL A 280 11.65 -18.04 -7.71
N ARG A 281 12.62 -18.63 -6.99
CA ARG A 281 14.02 -18.27 -7.10
C ARG A 281 14.60 -18.96 -8.32
N ILE A 282 15.23 -18.18 -9.19
CA ILE A 282 15.85 -18.66 -10.41
C ILE A 282 17.37 -18.57 -10.23
N PRO A 283 18.13 -19.62 -10.61
CA PRO A 283 19.57 -19.57 -10.60
C PRO A 283 20.09 -18.67 -11.73
N GLY A 284 21.21 -18.00 -11.49
CA GLY A 284 21.92 -17.21 -12.49
C GLY A 284 23.38 -17.02 -12.10
N VAL A 285 24.16 -16.45 -13.02
CA VAL A 285 25.60 -16.23 -12.82
C VAL A 285 25.91 -14.75 -12.84
N ILE A 286 26.62 -14.24 -11.84
CA ILE A 286 27.07 -12.84 -11.84
C ILE A 286 28.04 -12.63 -13.01
N LYS A 287 27.61 -11.85 -14.01
CA LYS A 287 28.36 -11.59 -15.25
C LYS A 287 29.30 -10.40 -15.14
N LYS A 288 28.89 -9.36 -14.40
CA LYS A 288 29.67 -8.13 -14.24
C LYS A 288 29.38 -7.47 -12.90
N LEU A 289 30.43 -6.95 -12.27
CA LEU A 289 30.34 -6.21 -10.99
C LEU A 289 31.00 -4.85 -11.09
N PHE A 290 30.35 -3.85 -10.50
CA PHE A 290 30.85 -2.49 -10.35
C PHE A 290 31.05 -2.21 -8.87
N ASN A 291 32.19 -2.64 -8.33
CA ASN A 291 32.49 -2.58 -6.89
C ASN A 291 32.50 -1.15 -6.33
N ASP A 292 32.93 -0.19 -7.13
CA ASP A 292 32.93 1.23 -6.83
C ASP A 292 31.51 1.83 -6.72
N ARG A 293 30.53 1.20 -7.36
CA ARG A 293 29.14 1.66 -7.42
C ARG A 293 28.14 0.73 -6.74
N GLY A 294 28.60 -0.39 -6.18
CA GLY A 294 27.77 -1.26 -5.37
C GLY A 294 26.70 -2.06 -6.11
N PHE A 295 26.85 -2.30 -7.42
CA PHE A 295 25.87 -3.05 -8.22
C PHE A 295 26.51 -4.03 -9.20
N GLY A 296 25.69 -4.93 -9.75
CA GLY A 296 26.12 -5.90 -10.76
C GLY A 296 24.98 -6.40 -11.64
N PHE A 297 25.32 -7.36 -12.52
CA PHE A 297 24.38 -8.02 -13.41
C PHE A 297 24.48 -9.53 -13.29
N ILE A 298 23.33 -10.19 -13.17
CA ILE A 298 23.17 -11.65 -13.18
C ILE A 298 22.71 -12.07 -14.56
N SER A 299 23.40 -12.99 -15.20
CA SER A 299 23.03 -13.54 -16.50
C SER A 299 22.29 -14.87 -16.34
N THR A 300 21.21 -15.04 -17.09
CA THR A 300 20.46 -16.30 -17.22
C THR A 300 20.20 -16.62 -18.68
N GLU A 301 19.60 -17.77 -18.97
CA GLU A 301 19.19 -18.16 -20.33
C GLU A 301 18.16 -17.19 -20.96
N ILE A 302 17.40 -16.49 -20.12
CA ILE A 302 16.30 -15.61 -20.55
C ILE A 302 16.79 -14.15 -20.72
N GLY A 303 17.89 -13.79 -20.07
CA GLY A 303 18.50 -12.46 -20.19
C GLY A 303 19.32 -12.07 -18.97
N ASP A 304 19.87 -10.84 -19.02
CA ASP A 304 20.61 -10.27 -17.90
C ASP A 304 19.65 -9.56 -16.92
N TYR A 305 20.01 -9.50 -15.64
CA TYR A 305 19.23 -8.89 -14.57
C TYR A 305 20.12 -8.00 -13.70
N TYR A 306 19.71 -6.75 -13.51
CA TYR A 306 20.38 -5.81 -12.61
C TYR A 306 20.11 -6.14 -11.14
N PHE A 307 21.12 -6.03 -10.28
CA PHE A 307 20.98 -6.06 -8.81
C PHE A 307 21.95 -5.07 -8.14
N HIS A 308 21.58 -4.55 -6.98
CA HIS A 308 22.42 -3.70 -6.14
C HIS A 308 22.81 -4.43 -4.84
N LEU A 309 23.83 -3.96 -4.10
CA LEU A 309 24.26 -4.53 -2.81
C LEU A 309 23.16 -4.64 -1.76
N THR A 310 22.10 -3.86 -1.95
CA THR A 310 20.92 -3.77 -1.09
C THR A 310 19.87 -4.83 -1.42
N ASP A 311 20.01 -5.51 -2.57
CA ASP A 311 19.16 -6.63 -2.99
C ASP A 311 19.70 -7.98 -2.52
N LEU A 312 20.84 -8.00 -1.82
CA LEU A 312 21.44 -9.21 -1.28
C LEU A 312 20.71 -9.68 -0.02
N VAL A 313 20.46 -10.98 0.09
CA VAL A 313 19.92 -11.58 1.32
C VAL A 313 21.00 -11.70 2.41
N PRO A 314 20.61 -11.79 3.70
CA PRO A 314 21.55 -12.08 4.78
C PRO A 314 22.36 -13.36 4.48
N GLY A 315 23.68 -13.30 4.69
CA GLY A 315 24.61 -14.41 4.41
C GLY A 315 25.35 -14.33 3.07
N LEU A 316 25.07 -13.32 2.24
CA LEU A 316 25.90 -12.95 1.10
C LEU A 316 26.23 -11.46 1.19
N ASP A 317 27.48 -11.13 1.47
CA ASP A 317 27.94 -9.74 1.45
C ASP A 317 28.50 -9.37 0.07
N PHE A 318 28.30 -8.10 -0.33
CA PHE A 318 28.67 -7.65 -1.67
C PHE A 318 30.18 -7.76 -1.94
N SER A 319 31.01 -7.63 -0.91
CA SER A 319 32.46 -7.85 -1.01
C SER A 319 32.84 -9.31 -1.34
N GLU A 320 31.93 -10.26 -1.12
CA GLU A 320 32.12 -11.67 -1.44
C GLU A 320 31.58 -12.02 -2.83
N CYS A 321 30.83 -11.12 -3.46
CA CYS A 321 30.37 -11.29 -4.83
C CYS A 321 31.55 -11.19 -5.79
N MET A 322 31.67 -12.15 -6.71
CA MET A 322 32.67 -12.17 -7.78
C MET A 322 32.00 -12.49 -9.11
N GLU A 323 32.62 -12.05 -10.21
CA GLU A 323 32.21 -12.49 -11.54
C GLU A 323 32.33 -14.03 -11.63
N ASN A 324 31.35 -14.65 -12.27
CA ASN A 324 31.13 -16.10 -12.34
C ASN A 324 30.59 -16.77 -11.06
N LEU A 325 30.21 -16.03 -10.02
CA LEU A 325 29.51 -16.60 -8.88
C LEU A 325 28.07 -16.97 -9.24
N THR A 326 27.68 -18.22 -8.97
CA THR A 326 26.29 -18.67 -9.11
C THR A 326 25.46 -18.21 -7.91
N VAL A 327 24.33 -17.58 -8.21
CA VAL A 327 23.39 -17.00 -7.24
C VAL A 327 21.96 -17.40 -7.57
N ASP A 328 21.11 -17.45 -6.55
CA ASP A 328 19.67 -17.57 -6.71
C ASP A 328 19.00 -16.22 -6.44
N PHE A 329 18.03 -15.84 -7.26
CA PHE A 329 17.35 -14.54 -7.12
C PHE A 329 15.88 -14.61 -7.50
N GLU A 330 15.09 -13.65 -7.02
CA GLU A 330 13.69 -13.46 -7.43
C GLU A 330 13.61 -12.40 -8.54
N VAL A 331 12.80 -12.64 -9.56
CA VAL A 331 12.59 -11.67 -10.66
C VAL A 331 11.69 -10.54 -10.16
N LYS A 332 12.25 -9.35 -9.98
CA LYS A 332 11.49 -8.11 -9.72
C LYS A 332 10.88 -7.55 -11.00
N ARG A 333 11.58 -7.68 -12.13
CA ARG A 333 11.09 -7.31 -13.47
C ARG A 333 11.74 -8.18 -14.53
N PRO A 334 10.97 -8.75 -15.48
CA PRO A 334 11.55 -9.55 -16.56
C PRO A 334 12.39 -8.67 -17.52
N PRO A 335 13.40 -9.25 -18.19
CA PRO A 335 14.09 -8.60 -19.29
C PRO A 335 13.13 -8.42 -20.46
N ALA A 336 13.25 -7.30 -21.18
CA ALA A 336 12.38 -6.98 -22.31
C ALA A 336 13.15 -6.21 -23.38
N ASN A 337 12.84 -6.46 -24.65
CA ASN A 337 13.38 -5.73 -25.81
C ASN A 337 14.91 -5.61 -25.84
N GLY A 338 15.62 -6.70 -25.54
CA GLY A 338 17.09 -6.75 -25.53
C GLY A 338 17.75 -6.02 -24.35
N LYS A 339 16.97 -5.67 -23.30
CA LYS A 339 17.45 -4.98 -22.10
C LYS A 339 17.31 -5.85 -20.85
N ALA A 340 18.17 -5.57 -19.88
CA ALA A 340 18.23 -6.33 -18.63
C ALA A 340 16.96 -6.13 -17.78
N GLY A 341 16.52 -7.21 -17.13
CA GLY A 341 15.49 -7.20 -16.09
C GLY A 341 16.02 -6.66 -14.76
N ALA A 342 15.22 -6.75 -13.70
CA ALA A 342 15.63 -6.41 -12.34
C ALA A 342 15.49 -7.63 -11.41
N ALA A 343 16.52 -7.90 -10.61
CA ALA A 343 16.55 -8.97 -9.62
C ALA A 343 16.37 -8.41 -8.20
N GLN A 344 15.84 -9.23 -7.30
CA GLN A 344 15.75 -8.96 -5.86
C GLN A 344 16.07 -10.23 -5.05
N LYS A 345 16.40 -10.06 -3.77
CA LYS A 345 16.73 -11.17 -2.83
C LYS A 345 17.76 -12.15 -3.42
N VAL A 346 18.85 -11.59 -3.91
CA VAL A 346 19.98 -12.33 -4.47
C VAL A 346 20.73 -13.01 -3.32
N GLY A 347 20.90 -14.32 -3.38
CA GLY A 347 21.63 -15.12 -2.40
C GLY A 347 22.55 -16.14 -3.06
N ARG A 348 23.42 -16.77 -2.26
CA ARG A 348 24.27 -17.87 -2.76
C ARG A 348 23.37 -18.99 -3.28
N HIS A 349 23.77 -19.58 -4.41
CA HIS A 349 23.04 -20.70 -4.99
C HIS A 349 22.95 -21.85 -3.99
N ASN A 350 21.73 -22.32 -3.70
CA ASN A 350 21.49 -23.51 -2.90
C ASN A 350 20.77 -24.57 -3.75
N PRO A 351 21.47 -25.62 -4.21
CA PRO A 351 20.88 -26.65 -5.06
C PRO A 351 19.74 -27.44 -4.38
N GLU A 352 19.61 -27.39 -3.05
CA GLU A 352 18.52 -28.06 -2.32
C GLU A 352 17.18 -27.32 -2.36
N LEU A 353 17.17 -26.02 -2.68
CA LEU A 353 15.95 -25.21 -2.79
C LEU A 353 15.30 -25.26 -4.20
N GLY A 354 15.94 -25.93 -5.16
CA GLY A 354 15.51 -26.01 -6.57
C GLY A 354 14.69 -27.24 -6.96
N MET A 355 14.36 -28.16 -6.04
CA MET A 355 13.70 -29.45 -6.37
C MET A 355 12.28 -29.63 -5.82
N ALA A 356 11.50 -28.55 -5.68
CA ALA A 356 10.07 -28.66 -5.33
C ALA A 356 9.15 -28.30 -6.51
N TYR A 357 9.39 -28.90 -7.68
CA TYR A 357 8.34 -29.02 -8.72
C TYR A 357 8.69 -30.14 -9.71
N GLN A 358 8.17 -31.34 -9.46
CA GLN A 358 7.86 -32.25 -10.58
C GLN A 358 6.47 -31.85 -11.06
N PRO A 359 6.24 -31.54 -12.35
CA PRO A 359 4.90 -31.42 -12.87
C PRO A 359 4.26 -32.80 -12.73
N SER A 360 3.39 -32.99 -11.74
CA SER A 360 2.48 -34.13 -11.76
C SER A 360 1.59 -33.92 -12.97
N GLU A 361 1.64 -34.88 -13.91
CA GLU A 361 0.71 -35.00 -15.02
C GLU A 361 -0.70 -34.70 -14.52
N TYR A 362 -1.33 -33.66 -15.06
CA TYR A 362 -2.74 -33.42 -14.81
C TYR A 362 -3.49 -34.68 -15.22
N PRO A 363 -4.36 -35.25 -14.36
CA PRO A 363 -5.26 -36.28 -14.82
C PRO A 363 -6.11 -35.72 -15.97
N PRO A 364 -6.44 -36.54 -16.99
CA PRO A 364 -7.19 -36.08 -18.15
C PRO A 364 -8.53 -35.50 -17.70
N ASP A 365 -8.88 -34.37 -18.32
CA ASP A 365 -10.17 -33.69 -18.19
C ASP A 365 -11.30 -34.68 -18.52
N PRO A 366 -12.18 -35.02 -17.57
CA PRO A 366 -13.26 -35.97 -17.79
C PRO A 366 -14.40 -35.43 -18.68
N TYR A 367 -14.27 -34.22 -19.23
CA TYR A 367 -15.30 -33.60 -20.08
C TYR A 367 -14.85 -33.36 -21.53
N ALA A 368 -13.69 -33.87 -21.94
CA ALA A 368 -13.24 -33.81 -23.32
C ALA A 368 -13.71 -35.04 -24.13
N ASP A 369 -15.03 -35.16 -24.33
CA ASP A 369 -15.64 -35.74 -25.53
C ASP A 369 -17.18 -35.72 -25.39
N GLU A 370 -17.84 -34.92 -26.22
CA GLU A 370 -19.12 -35.28 -26.86
C GLU A 370 -19.39 -34.31 -28.02
N ASP A 371 -19.00 -34.76 -29.22
CA ASP A 371 -19.57 -34.34 -30.50
C ASP A 371 -21.10 -34.52 -30.47
N GLN A 372 -21.89 -33.44 -30.50
CA GLN A 372 -23.26 -33.48 -31.01
C GLN A 372 -23.62 -32.21 -31.82
N PRO A 373 -24.37 -32.37 -32.94
CA PRO A 373 -24.58 -31.32 -33.92
C PRO A 373 -25.66 -30.32 -33.51
N MET A 374 -25.46 -29.07 -33.91
CA MET A 374 -26.43 -27.98 -33.81
C MET A 374 -27.58 -28.17 -34.80
N ASP A 375 -28.78 -28.46 -34.31
CA ASP A 375 -30.05 -28.28 -35.03
C ASP A 375 -30.85 -27.12 -34.41
N ALA A 376 -31.23 -26.16 -35.26
CA ALA A 376 -32.11 -25.05 -34.94
C ALA A 376 -33.59 -25.52 -34.83
N PRO A 377 -34.42 -24.81 -34.05
CA PRO A 377 -35.34 -23.83 -34.65
C PRO A 377 -35.42 -22.54 -33.78
N GLY A 378 -35.68 -21.34 -34.27
CA GLY A 378 -36.68 -20.93 -35.24
C GLY A 378 -37.95 -20.52 -34.51
N GLU A 379 -38.03 -19.30 -33.95
CA GLU A 379 -39.30 -18.60 -33.70
C GLU A 379 -39.10 -17.09 -33.43
N SER A 380 -39.95 -16.32 -34.10
CA SER A 380 -40.00 -14.86 -34.22
C SER A 380 -40.96 -14.25 -33.20
N TYR A 381 -40.65 -13.08 -32.67
CA TYR A 381 -41.63 -12.22 -31.99
C TYR A 381 -41.70 -10.88 -32.70
N ASP A 382 -42.85 -10.65 -33.32
CA ASP A 382 -43.21 -9.44 -34.06
C ASP A 382 -43.32 -8.20 -33.15
N ALA A 383 -42.89 -7.08 -33.71
CA ALA A 383 -43.05 -5.74 -33.17
C ALA A 383 -44.46 -5.19 -33.42
N ALA A 384 -45.00 -4.46 -32.45
CA ALA A 384 -46.17 -3.59 -32.62
C ALA A 384 -45.75 -2.10 -32.48
N PRO A 385 -46.41 -1.17 -33.19
CA PRO A 385 -45.91 0.19 -33.43
C PRO A 385 -46.32 1.19 -32.34
N VAL A 386 -45.49 2.22 -32.15
CA VAL A 386 -45.76 3.36 -31.28
C VAL A 386 -46.35 4.51 -32.12
N GLU A 387 -47.55 4.95 -31.75
CA GLU A 387 -48.21 6.15 -32.30
C GLU A 387 -47.64 7.44 -31.71
N ALA A 388 -47.65 8.50 -32.52
CA ALA A 388 -47.20 9.85 -32.20
C ALA A 388 -48.36 10.78 -31.79
N GLY A 389 -48.04 11.76 -30.93
CA GLY A 389 -48.86 12.89 -30.50
C GLY A 389 -48.56 13.21 -29.03
N ASP A 390 -48.45 14.43 -28.54
CA ASP A 390 -48.68 15.78 -29.07
C ASP A 390 -47.94 16.76 -28.12
N GLU A 391 -47.82 17.99 -28.56
CA GLU A 391 -46.93 19.08 -28.14
C GLU A 391 -47.20 19.67 -26.74
N GLY A 392 -46.12 20.14 -26.08
CA GLY A 392 -46.15 21.02 -24.91
C GLY A 392 -44.84 21.80 -24.77
N GLU A 393 -44.94 23.13 -24.73
CA GLU A 393 -43.86 24.14 -24.80
C GLU A 393 -42.69 23.97 -23.80
N PRO A 394 -41.47 24.45 -24.13
CA PRO A 394 -40.32 24.39 -23.23
C PRO A 394 -40.31 25.55 -22.23
N ALA A 395 -40.33 25.22 -20.93
CA ALA A 395 -39.95 26.15 -19.87
C ALA A 395 -38.43 26.39 -19.89
N GLN A 396 -38.01 27.65 -19.80
CA GLN A 396 -36.61 28.06 -19.68
C GLN A 396 -36.00 27.51 -18.37
N PRO A 397 -34.78 26.95 -18.39
CA PRO A 397 -34.09 26.59 -17.15
C PRO A 397 -33.41 27.82 -16.52
N ASP A 398 -33.67 28.02 -15.23
CA ASP A 398 -32.95 28.98 -14.37
C ASP A 398 -31.43 28.67 -14.33
N PRO A 399 -30.59 29.70 -14.14
CA PRO A 399 -29.14 29.56 -14.19
C PRO A 399 -28.60 28.71 -13.03
N ALA A 400 -27.71 27.78 -13.37
CA ALA A 400 -27.01 26.92 -12.44
C ALA A 400 -26.29 27.73 -11.32
N PRO A 401 -26.33 27.27 -10.06
CA PRO A 401 -25.55 27.88 -8.99
C PRO A 401 -24.05 27.72 -9.26
N PRO A 402 -23.21 28.69 -8.84
CA PRO A 402 -21.78 28.68 -9.12
C PRO A 402 -21.11 27.46 -8.47
N ALA A 403 -20.26 26.81 -9.26
CA ALA A 403 -19.45 25.66 -8.84
C ALA A 403 -18.67 25.99 -7.57
N ALA A 404 -18.82 25.12 -6.56
CA ALA A 404 -17.95 25.10 -5.40
C ALA A 404 -16.49 24.89 -5.84
N PRO A 405 -15.50 25.50 -5.16
CA PRO A 405 -14.10 25.35 -5.50
C PRO A 405 -13.70 23.88 -5.36
N LYS A 406 -12.99 23.38 -6.37
CA LYS A 406 -12.33 22.07 -6.33
C LYS A 406 -11.16 22.23 -5.38
N ASP A 407 -11.23 21.56 -4.23
CA ASP A 407 -10.11 21.53 -3.29
C ASP A 407 -8.91 20.86 -3.98
N GLU A 408 -7.85 21.65 -4.06
CA GLU A 408 -6.60 21.37 -4.74
C GLU A 408 -5.74 20.39 -3.93
N ASP A 409 -5.03 19.57 -4.69
CA ASP A 409 -3.92 18.69 -4.35
C ASP A 409 -3.04 19.15 -3.17
N PHE A 410 -2.72 18.25 -2.23
CA PHE A 410 -1.64 18.47 -1.27
C PHE A 410 -0.92 17.16 -0.92
N PHE A 411 -0.02 16.72 -1.81
CA PHE A 411 1.10 15.84 -1.46
C PHE A 411 2.35 16.73 -1.26
N ASP A 412 2.40 17.42 -0.14
CA ASP A 412 3.61 18.06 0.38
C ASP A 412 3.87 17.53 1.79
N ASP A 413 5.06 16.95 1.97
CA ASP A 413 5.99 17.39 3.01
C ASP A 413 7.34 16.70 2.83
N GLU A 414 8.33 17.54 2.54
CA GLU A 414 9.71 17.40 2.97
C GLU A 414 10.19 18.82 3.29
N GLU A 415 10.75 19.06 4.48
CA GLU A 415 11.70 20.15 4.64
C GLU A 415 12.82 19.77 5.61
N ASP A 416 14.00 20.19 5.19
CA ASP A 416 15.33 19.87 5.69
C ASP A 416 15.66 20.57 7.01
N GLY A 417 16.19 19.79 7.96
CA GLY A 417 16.93 20.32 9.09
C GLY A 417 18.35 20.75 8.70
N GLN A 418 18.52 21.88 8.01
CA GLN A 418 19.82 22.54 7.86
C GLN A 418 20.25 23.18 9.20
N LEU A 419 21.18 22.52 9.91
CA LEU A 419 21.96 23.14 10.98
C LEU A 419 22.90 24.20 10.39
N LYS A 420 22.55 25.48 10.54
CA LYS A 420 23.48 26.58 10.35
C LYS A 420 24.50 26.59 11.49
N TYR A 421 25.75 26.32 11.16
CA TYR A 421 26.90 26.65 12.01
C TYR A 421 26.96 28.16 12.22
N ILE A 422 26.81 28.62 13.47
CA ILE A 422 27.25 29.94 13.91
C ILE A 422 28.49 29.71 14.78
N LYS A 423 29.54 30.47 14.46
CA LYS A 423 30.89 30.43 15.03
C LYS A 423 30.94 30.55 16.55
#